data_AF-A0A0W0YLD1-F1
#
_entry.id   AF-A0A0W0YLD1-F1
#
_cell.length_a   1.000
_cell.length_b   1.000
_cell.length_c   1.000
_cell.angle_alpha   90.00
_cell.angle_beta   90.00
_cell.angle_gamma   90.00
#
_symmetry.space_group_name_H-M   'P 1'
#
loop_
_entity.id
_entity.type
_entity.pdbx_description
1 polymer ?
#
loop_
_entity_poly.entity_id
_entity_poly.type
_entity_poly.pdbx_seq_one_letter_code
_entity_poly.pdbx_strand_id
1 'polypeptide(L)'
;MAVDAHGLPIDFEITGGEVHDCKVAPEFIEKLPAAEHTIADKGYDSEEVRDPIRKKSSIPVIPGKSNSKTGNADMDWGIYKYRHRVENFFVRIKHVRAIATRVDKLKRNDAS
;
A
#
# COMPACT_ATOMS: atom_id res chain seq x y z
N MET A 1 -5.64 2.23 -0.64
CA MET A 1 -5.15 3.41 0.10
C MET A 1 -3.80 3.80 -0.45
N ALA A 2 -3.56 5.09 -0.65
CA ALA A 2 -2.30 5.67 -1.10
C ALA A 2 -1.87 6.80 -0.16
N VAL A 3 -0.56 6.95 -0.01
CA VAL A 3 0.08 8.05 0.73
C VAL A 3 1.13 8.70 -0.15
N ASP A 4 1.42 9.98 0.11
CA ASP A 4 2.51 10.68 -0.54
C ASP A 4 3.88 10.32 0.07
N ALA A 5 4.95 10.93 -0.46
CA ALA A 5 6.31 10.73 0.03
C ALA A 5 6.53 11.19 1.48
N HIS A 6 5.67 12.07 2.00
CA HIS A 6 5.70 12.56 3.38
C HIS A 6 4.89 11.66 4.33
N GLY A 7 4.16 10.68 3.81
CA GLY A 7 3.27 9.80 4.57
C GLY A 7 1.90 10.41 4.87
N LEU A 8 1.50 11.44 4.12
CA LEU A 8 0.16 12.00 4.18
C LEU A 8 -0.79 11.20 3.28
N PRO A 9 -2.02 10.91 3.71
CA PRO A 9 -2.98 10.20 2.88
C PRO A 9 -3.34 11.02 1.65
N ILE A 10 -3.30 10.39 0.48
CA ILE A 10 -3.82 10.95 -0.76
C ILE A 10 -5.27 10.53 -0.92
N ASP A 11 -5.52 9.23 -0.91
CA ASP A 11 -6.86 8.67 -1.09
C ASP A 11 -6.93 7.22 -0.55
N PHE A 12 -8.14 6.73 -0.32
CA PHE A 12 -8.39 5.33 0.01
C PHE A 12 -9.75 4.87 -0.50
N GLU A 13 -9.77 3.69 -1.11
CA GLU A 13 -10.99 3.05 -1.57
C GLU A 13 -11.33 1.88 -0.64
N ILE A 14 -12.59 1.78 -0.21
CA ILE A 14 -13.11 0.68 0.60
C ILE A 14 -13.86 -0.24 -0.34
N THR A 15 -13.38 -1.48 -0.46
CA THR A 15 -14.01 -2.53 -1.26
C THR A 15 -14.85 -3.45 -0.38
N GLY A 16 -15.82 -4.14 -1.00
CA GLY A 16 -16.53 -5.22 -0.31
C GLY A 16 -15.57 -6.37 0.02
N GLY A 17 -15.79 -7.09 1.14
CA GLY A 17 -14.84 -8.09 1.65
C GLY A 17 -14.52 -9.28 0.73
N GLU A 18 -15.31 -9.48 -0.32
CA GLU A 18 -15.14 -10.52 -1.35
C GLU A 18 -14.25 -10.08 -2.53
N VAL A 19 -13.97 -8.77 -2.66
CA VAL A 19 -13.24 -8.23 -3.81
C VAL A 19 -11.75 -8.22 -3.53
N HIS A 20 -10.98 -8.94 -4.35
CA HIS A 20 -9.53 -8.92 -4.24
C HIS A 20 -8.96 -7.56 -4.61
N ASP A 21 -8.10 -7.01 -3.76
CA ASP A 21 -7.52 -5.67 -3.90
C ASP A 21 -6.83 -5.45 -5.26
N CYS A 22 -6.21 -6.49 -5.84
CA CYS A 22 -5.56 -6.37 -7.14
C CYS A 22 -6.53 -6.06 -8.29
N LYS A 23 -7.83 -6.34 -8.16
CA LYS A 23 -8.82 -6.00 -9.18
C LYS A 23 -9.20 -4.52 -9.17
N VAL A 24 -9.14 -3.87 -8.00
CA VAL A 24 -9.53 -2.47 -7.81
C VAL A 24 -8.32 -1.54 -7.91
N ALA A 25 -7.12 -2.07 -7.66
CA ALA A 25 -5.87 -1.31 -7.72
C ALA A 25 -5.66 -0.53 -9.04
N PRO A 26 -5.96 -1.06 -10.25
CA PRO A 26 -5.77 -0.32 -11.50
C PRO A 26 -6.63 0.95 -11.56
N GLU A 27 -7.94 0.82 -11.29
CA GLU A 27 -8.88 1.96 -11.27
C GLU A 27 -8.51 2.96 -10.17
N PHE A 28 -8.08 2.47 -9.01
CA PHE A 28 -7.62 3.31 -7.91
C PHE A 28 -6.37 4.10 -8.30
N ILE A 29 -5.38 3.45 -8.93
CA ILE A 29 -4.16 4.09 -9.42
C ILE A 29 -4.49 5.17 -10.45
N GLU A 30 -5.49 4.97 -11.31
CA GLU A 30 -5.94 5.96 -12.29
C GLU A 30 -6.53 7.24 -11.65
N LYS A 31 -7.04 7.17 -10.41
CA LYS A 31 -7.52 8.34 -9.67
C LYS A 31 -6.41 9.14 -8.97
N LEU A 32 -5.25 8.51 -8.71
CA LEU A 32 -4.14 9.15 -7.98
C LEU A 32 -3.46 10.27 -8.78
N PRO A 33 -2.86 11.28 -8.13
CA PRO A 33 -2.03 12.26 -8.81
C PRO A 33 -0.82 11.60 -9.48
N ALA A 34 -0.27 12.24 -10.51
CA ALA A 34 0.97 11.79 -11.13
C ALA A 34 2.12 11.81 -10.12
N ALA A 35 2.98 10.80 -10.18
CA ALA A 35 4.17 10.67 -9.34
C ALA A 35 5.30 10.11 -10.20
N GLU A 36 6.54 10.35 -9.78
CA GLU A 36 7.71 9.78 -10.46
C GLU A 36 7.85 8.27 -10.20
N HIS A 37 7.53 7.86 -8.96
CA HIS A 37 7.63 6.48 -8.51
C HIS A 37 6.33 6.06 -7.80
N THR A 38 5.84 4.87 -8.09
CA THR A 38 4.69 4.27 -7.39
C THR A 38 5.12 2.99 -6.71
N ILE A 39 5.06 2.98 -5.39
CA ILE A 39 5.47 1.84 -4.55
C ILE A 39 4.22 1.07 -4.14
N ALA A 40 4.24 -0.25 -4.33
CA ALA A 40 3.17 -1.12 -3.83
C ALA A 40 3.75 -2.44 -3.28
N ASP A 41 2.98 -3.10 -2.44
CA ASP A 41 3.36 -4.40 -1.89
C ASP A 41 3.42 -5.48 -2.96
N LYS A 42 4.21 -6.52 -2.69
CA LYS A 42 4.37 -7.72 -3.53
C LYS A 42 3.04 -8.39 -3.93
N GLY A 43 1.98 -8.23 -3.14
CA GLY A 43 0.64 -8.73 -3.47
C GLY A 43 0.12 -8.19 -4.80
N TYR A 44 0.44 -6.92 -5.09
CA TYR A 44 0.04 -6.16 -6.28
C TYR A 44 0.93 -6.39 -7.49
N ASP A 45 1.81 -7.39 -7.46
CA ASP A 45 2.58 -7.79 -8.63
C ASP A 45 1.66 -8.45 -9.67
N SER A 46 1.18 -7.62 -10.59
CA SER A 46 0.47 -7.98 -11.82
C SER A 46 0.73 -6.90 -12.89
N GLU A 47 0.67 -7.30 -14.17
CA GLU A 47 0.83 -6.34 -15.27
C GLU A 47 -0.35 -5.35 -15.32
N GLU A 48 -1.55 -5.81 -14.96
CA GLU A 48 -2.76 -4.97 -14.82
C GLU A 48 -2.58 -3.81 -13.84
N VAL A 49 -1.70 -3.96 -12.84
CA VAL A 49 -1.35 -2.89 -11.89
C VAL A 49 -0.17 -2.04 -12.41
N ARG A 50 0.81 -2.65 -13.08
CA ARG A 50 2.00 -1.94 -13.61
C ARG A 50 1.66 -1.04 -14.80
N ASP A 51 0.74 -1.46 -15.66
CA ASP A 51 0.32 -0.72 -16.85
C ASP A 51 -0.24 0.67 -16.56
N PRO A 52 -1.24 0.87 -15.66
CA PRO A 52 -1.76 2.20 -15.35
C PRO A 52 -0.69 3.10 -14.70
N ILE A 53 0.24 2.53 -13.92
CA ILE A 53 1.38 3.27 -13.36
C ILE A 53 2.27 3.82 -14.49
N ARG A 54 2.65 2.97 -15.45
CA ARG A 54 3.46 3.37 -16.61
C ARG A 54 2.74 4.35 -17.53
N LYS A 55 1.43 4.17 -17.76
CA LYS A 55 0.60 5.12 -18.53
C LYS A 55 0.61 6.52 -17.92
N LYS A 56 0.78 6.62 -16.60
CA LYS A 56 0.95 7.89 -15.88
C LYS A 56 2.38 8.43 -15.88
N SER A 57 3.28 7.85 -16.67
CA SER A 57 4.71 8.18 -16.69
C SER A 57 5.38 8.00 -15.31
N SER A 58 4.87 7.08 -14.49
CA SER A 58 5.44 6.71 -13.19
C SER A 58 6.19 5.38 -13.30
N ILE A 59 7.21 5.20 -12.47
CA ILE A 59 8.00 3.97 -12.38
C ILE A 59 7.38 3.03 -11.32
N PRO A 60 6.91 1.83 -11.69
CA PRO A 60 6.35 0.88 -10.72
C PRO A 60 7.45 0.20 -9.91
N VAL A 61 7.50 0.50 -8.61
CA VAL A 61 8.41 -0.12 -7.62
C VAL A 61 7.63 -1.17 -6.82
N ILE A 62 7.41 -2.31 -7.46
CA ILE A 62 6.62 -3.44 -6.92
C ILE A 62 7.46 -4.71 -6.99
N PRO A 63 7.76 -5.38 -5.86
CA PRO A 63 8.46 -6.66 -5.84
C PRO A 63 7.71 -7.72 -6.64
N GLY A 64 8.41 -8.35 -7.57
CA GLY A 64 7.99 -9.55 -8.27
C GLY A 64 7.69 -10.69 -7.30
N LYS A 65 6.65 -11.47 -7.58
CA LYS A 65 6.39 -12.74 -6.90
C LYS A 65 7.52 -13.74 -7.16
N SER A 66 7.72 -14.68 -6.24
CA SER A 66 8.80 -15.68 -6.35
C SER A 66 8.66 -16.59 -7.57
N ASN A 67 7.48 -16.65 -8.18
CA ASN A 67 7.17 -17.34 -9.43
C ASN A 67 7.12 -16.40 -10.65
N SER A 68 7.46 -15.12 -10.50
CA SER A 68 7.46 -14.17 -11.61
C SER A 68 8.64 -14.46 -12.56
N LYS A 69 8.38 -14.36 -13.87
CA LYS A 69 9.39 -14.57 -14.92
C LYS A 69 10.44 -13.45 -14.93
N THR A 70 10.03 -12.26 -14.50
CA THR A 70 10.86 -11.06 -14.41
C THR A 70 11.24 -10.92 -12.95
N GLY A 71 12.40 -11.45 -12.57
CA GLY A 71 12.88 -11.38 -11.18
C GLY A 71 13.10 -9.94 -10.69
N ASN A 72 13.56 -9.79 -9.45
CA ASN A 72 13.75 -8.47 -8.82
C ASN A 72 15.16 -7.88 -9.03
N ALA A 73 15.84 -8.25 -10.12
CA ALA A 73 17.24 -7.86 -10.35
C ALA A 73 17.41 -6.36 -10.52
N ASP A 74 16.51 -5.71 -11.28
CA ASP A 74 16.56 -4.27 -11.57
C ASP A 74 15.74 -3.42 -10.57
N MET A 75 15.42 -3.99 -9.40
CA MET A 75 14.60 -3.33 -8.41
C MET A 75 15.39 -2.33 -7.56
N ASP A 76 14.92 -1.10 -7.50
CA ASP A 76 15.43 -0.12 -6.53
C ASP A 76 14.88 -0.43 -5.13
N TRP A 77 15.64 -1.22 -4.37
CA TRP A 77 15.36 -1.53 -2.98
C TRP A 77 15.46 -0.30 -2.06
N GLY A 78 16.18 0.74 -2.44
CA GLY A 78 16.25 2.01 -1.72
C GLY A 78 14.91 2.73 -1.76
N ILE A 79 14.30 2.82 -2.95
CA ILE A 79 12.97 3.40 -3.13
C ILE A 79 11.89 2.51 -2.51
N TYR A 80 11.99 1.18 -2.64
CA TYR A 80 11.02 0.27 -2.04
C TYR A 80 10.92 0.40 -0.50
N LYS A 81 12.01 0.80 0.18
CA LYS A 81 11.97 1.05 1.63
C LYS A 81 10.94 2.10 2.03
N TYR A 82 10.57 3.05 1.15
CA TYR A 82 9.56 4.06 1.46
C TYR A 82 8.14 3.50 1.64
N ARG A 83 7.91 2.20 1.35
CA ARG A 83 6.65 1.51 1.71
C ARG A 83 6.29 1.63 3.20
N HIS A 84 7.28 1.82 4.09
CA HIS A 84 7.01 2.01 5.52
C HIS A 84 6.12 3.24 5.80
N ARG A 85 6.05 4.22 4.88
CA ARG A 85 5.17 5.39 5.01
C ARG A 85 3.70 4.99 5.02
N VAL A 86 3.29 4.11 4.10
CA VAL A 86 1.90 3.62 4.06
C VAL A 86 1.59 2.72 5.25
N GLU A 87 2.56 1.88 5.67
CA GLU A 87 2.43 1.03 6.86
C GLU A 87 2.26 1.84 8.15
N ASN A 88 3.08 2.87 8.34
CA ASN A 88 3.00 3.78 9.50
C ASN A 88 1.64 4.49 9.56
N PHE A 89 1.14 4.95 8.42
CA PHE A 89 -0.18 5.57 8.35
C PHE A 89 -1.29 4.57 8.72
N PHE A 90 -1.19 3.31 8.24
CA PHE A 90 -2.14 2.26 8.59
C PHE A 90 -2.11 1.88 10.08
N VAL A 91 -0.92 1.83 10.69
CA VAL A 91 -0.78 1.65 12.14
C VAL A 91 -1.48 2.78 12.90
N ARG A 92 -1.33 4.03 12.43
CA ARG A 92 -2.01 5.18 13.03
C ARG A 92 -3.53 5.09 12.93
N ILE A 93 -4.07 4.69 11.76
CA ILE A 93 -5.50 4.44 11.59
C ILE A 93 -5.99 3.37 12.55
N LYS A 94 -5.27 2.24 12.65
CA LYS A 94 -5.64 1.15 13.58
C LYS A 94 -5.66 1.63 15.03
N HIS A 95 -4.68 2.43 15.44
CA HIS A 95 -4.61 2.97 16.79
C HIS A 95 -5.78 3.92 17.07
N VAL A 96 -6.08 4.86 16.16
CA VAL A 96 -7.23 5.76 16.28
C VAL A 96 -8.54 4.99 16.32
N ARG A 97 -8.69 3.98 15.45
CA ARG A 97 -9.87 3.10 15.44
C ARG A 97 -10.04 2.40 16.79
N ALA A 98 -8.97 1.80 17.33
CA ALA A 98 -9.03 1.08 18.61
C ALA A 98 -9.49 1.97 19.77
N ILE A 99 -9.02 3.22 19.80
CA ILE A 99 -9.45 4.24 20.78
C ILE A 99 -10.92 4.62 20.54
N ALA A 100 -11.27 4.99 19.31
CA ALA A 100 -12.60 5.49 18.95
C ALA A 100 -13.70 4.43 19.18
N THR A 101 -13.43 3.17 18.84
CA THR A 101 -14.38 2.07 19.05
C THR A 101 -14.29 1.46 20.46
N ARG A 102 -13.46 2.02 21.36
CA ARG A 102 -13.18 1.49 22.72
C ARG A 102 -12.85 0.00 22.74
N VAL A 103 -12.23 -0.50 21.67
CA VAL A 103 -11.74 -1.90 21.62
C VAL A 103 -10.51 -2.05 22.53
N ASP A 104 -9.84 -0.93 22.88
CA ASP A 104 -8.76 -0.86 23.87
C ASP A 104 -9.26 -0.93 25.33
N LYS A 105 -10.15 -1.88 25.63
CA LYS A 105 -10.56 -2.19 27.01
C LYS A 105 -10.24 -3.64 27.34
N LEU A 106 -9.01 -3.89 27.77
CA LEU A 106 -8.76 -4.74 28.93
C LEU A 106 -7.52 -4.21 29.67
N LYS A 107 -7.75 -3.80 30.92
CA LYS A 107 -6.73 -3.69 31.96
C LYS A 107 -5.93 -4.99 31.95
N ARG A 108 -4.69 -4.95 31.44
CA ARG A 108 -3.74 -6.01 31.76
C ARG A 108 -3.29 -5.68 33.18
N ASN A 109 -3.67 -6.55 34.10
CA ASN A 109 -3.34 -6.50 35.50
C ASN A 109 -1.81 -6.35 35.64
N ASP A 110 -1.34 -5.19 36.07
CA ASP A 110 -0.01 -5.05 36.66
C ASP A 110 -0.04 -5.79 38.02
N ALA A 111 0.14 -7.11 37.98
CA ALA A 111 0.44 -7.92 39.16
C ALA A 111 1.03 -9.27 38.75
N SER A 112 2.35 -9.34 38.67
CA SER A 112 3.26 -10.28 39.37
C SER A 112 4.61 -10.28 38.66
#